data_AF-A0A3A8JK86-F1
#
_entry.id   AF-A0A3A8JK86-F1
#
_cell.length_a   1.000
_cell.length_b   1.000
_cell.length_c   1.000
_cell.angle_alpha   90.00
_cell.angle_beta   90.00
_cell.angle_gamma   90.00
#
_symmetry.space_group_name_H-M   'P 1'
#
loop_
_entity.id
_entity.type
_entity.pdbx_description
1 polymer ?
#
loop_
_entity_poly.entity_id
_entity_poly.type
_entity_poly.pdbx_seq_one_letter_code
_entity_poly.pdbx_strand_id
1 'polypeptide(L)'
;MSLDVPASALARCAVHPELPAAGTCSRCGGFVCADCVRVVPGLEGRVFCAACAARPEVNYLEAFRLEFWGRRDRWAWTVGVVTLALCALGLVSALDQRAPTALRLLFTFLTPVPVGVAFFLGRSWARHALVATPVATPVVMAVLLEPSSREEVALMMVCAVPALIIAIVIHSDVRNQLFFRLDVTPGQLKALWNVRRNNPLARHALSFGLGGVFMPVFAPLAVLCGAVAWRRVDPEAYPPIGRGGQALAGIVLGVASLLLWGFVLLSFLSRFLSGVVVHK
;
A
#
# COMPACT_ATOMS: atom_id res chain seq x y z
N MET A 1 -49.18 -26.49 4.90
CA MET A 1 -48.94 -27.53 5.92
C MET A 1 -47.48 -27.41 6.34
N SER A 2 -47.20 -26.81 7.49
CA SER A 2 -45.88 -26.88 8.12
C SER A 2 -45.76 -28.26 8.75
N LEU A 3 -44.76 -29.04 8.33
CA LEU A 3 -44.39 -30.26 9.04
C LEU A 3 -43.65 -29.83 10.30
N ASP A 4 -44.30 -29.91 11.45
CA ASP A 4 -43.65 -29.69 12.73
C ASP A 4 -42.65 -30.82 12.97
N VAL A 5 -41.37 -30.52 12.74
CA VAL A 5 -40.27 -31.45 13.01
C VAL A 5 -40.04 -31.47 14.53
N PRO A 6 -40.11 -32.65 15.18
CA PRO A 6 -39.89 -32.75 16.62
C PRO A 6 -38.51 -32.20 16.99
N ALA A 7 -38.42 -31.47 18.12
CA ALA A 7 -37.19 -30.78 18.54
C ALA A 7 -35.97 -31.71 18.75
N SER A 8 -36.21 -33.01 18.96
CA SER A 8 -35.17 -34.05 19.02
C SER A 8 -34.56 -34.39 17.66
N ALA A 9 -35.27 -34.12 16.56
CA ALA A 9 -34.81 -34.33 15.19
C ALA A 9 -34.11 -33.11 14.58
N LEU A 10 -34.10 -31.96 15.27
CA LEU A 10 -33.38 -30.78 14.82
C LEU A 10 -31.86 -30.99 14.99
N ALA A 11 -31.10 -30.68 13.94
CA ALA A 11 -29.65 -30.70 13.99
C ALA A 11 -29.13 -29.77 15.11
N ARG A 12 -28.10 -30.21 15.83
CA ARG A 12 -27.51 -29.49 16.97
C ARG A 12 -26.12 -28.99 16.63
N CYS A 13 -25.68 -27.93 17.28
CA CYS A 13 -24.32 -27.44 17.10
C CYS A 13 -23.30 -28.49 17.57
N ALA A 14 -22.24 -28.69 16.80
CA ALA A 14 -21.18 -29.63 17.14
C ALA A 14 -20.39 -29.24 18.41
N VAL A 15 -20.43 -27.95 18.79
CA VAL A 15 -19.77 -27.42 20.00
C VAL A 15 -20.75 -27.24 21.16
N HIS A 16 -22.01 -26.94 20.86
CA HIS A 16 -23.08 -26.65 21.83
C HIS A 16 -24.29 -27.56 21.56
N PRO A 17 -24.27 -28.83 22.01
CA PRO A 17 -25.31 -29.81 21.69
C PRO A 17 -26.72 -29.40 22.14
N GLU A 18 -26.81 -28.51 23.13
CA GLU A 18 -28.06 -27.94 23.65
C GLU A 18 -28.69 -26.92 22.69
N LEU A 19 -27.90 -26.28 21.83
CA LEU A 19 -28.38 -25.25 20.91
C LEU A 19 -28.73 -25.83 19.53
N PRO A 20 -29.84 -25.38 18.90
CA PRO A 20 -30.16 -25.77 17.54
C PRO A 20 -29.12 -25.22 16.56
N ALA A 21 -28.84 -25.98 15.50
CA ALA A 21 -27.98 -25.54 14.42
C ALA A 21 -28.64 -24.40 13.64
N ALA A 22 -27.92 -23.30 13.47
CA ALA A 22 -28.29 -22.18 12.60
C ALA A 22 -27.78 -22.36 11.16
N GLY A 23 -26.79 -23.24 10.96
CA GLY A 23 -26.26 -23.56 9.64
C GLY A 23 -25.20 -24.66 9.66
N THR A 24 -24.60 -24.89 8.51
CA THR A 24 -23.59 -25.94 8.30
C THR A 24 -22.29 -25.32 7.80
N CYS A 25 -21.18 -25.60 8.48
CA CYS A 25 -19.86 -25.10 8.09
C CYS A 25 -19.51 -25.54 6.66
N SER A 26 -19.23 -24.58 5.79
CA SER A 26 -18.97 -24.80 4.35
C SER A 26 -17.69 -25.59 4.08
N ARG A 27 -16.81 -25.75 5.08
CA ARG A 27 -15.55 -26.51 4.96
C ARG A 27 -15.65 -27.91 5.53
N CYS A 28 -16.02 -28.05 6.81
CA CYS A 28 -16.00 -29.35 7.49
C CYS A 28 -17.36 -30.04 7.53
N GLY A 29 -18.44 -29.41 7.07
CA GLY A 29 -19.79 -29.96 7.12
C GLY A 29 -20.42 -30.01 8.52
N GLY A 30 -19.72 -29.53 9.56
CA GLY A 30 -20.23 -29.52 10.93
C GLY A 30 -21.34 -28.49 11.14
N PHE A 31 -22.38 -28.86 11.88
CA PHE A 31 -23.46 -27.97 12.28
C PHE A 31 -22.99 -26.91 13.30
N VAL A 32 -23.43 -25.67 13.13
CA VAL A 32 -23.04 -24.52 13.97
C VAL A 32 -24.27 -23.74 14.44
N CYS A 33 -24.32 -23.37 15.72
CA CYS A 33 -25.35 -22.46 16.25
C CYS A 33 -25.07 -21.01 15.83
N ALA A 34 -26.05 -20.12 16.02
CA ALA A 34 -25.95 -18.71 15.65
C ALA A 34 -24.71 -18.01 16.24
N ASP A 35 -24.32 -18.35 17.48
CA ASP A 35 -23.15 -17.77 18.15
C ASP A 35 -21.81 -18.30 17.62
N CYS A 36 -21.82 -19.53 17.09
CA CYS A 36 -20.64 -20.19 16.52
C CYS A 36 -20.44 -19.89 15.04
N VAL A 37 -21.45 -19.35 14.36
CA VAL A 37 -21.35 -18.94 12.96
C VAL A 37 -20.34 -17.80 12.84
N ARG A 38 -19.31 -18.04 12.04
CA ARG A 38 -18.36 -17.02 11.62
C ARG A 38 -18.49 -16.78 10.13
N VAL A 39 -18.67 -15.52 9.77
CA VAL A 39 -18.59 -15.05 8.38
C VAL A 39 -17.20 -14.49 8.17
N VAL A 40 -16.46 -15.05 7.22
CA VAL A 40 -15.10 -14.61 6.93
C VAL A 40 -15.14 -13.50 5.88
N PRO A 41 -14.50 -12.34 6.12
CA PRO A 41 -14.50 -11.25 5.15
C PRO A 41 -13.95 -11.70 3.79
N GLY A 42 -14.72 -11.45 2.72
CA GLY A 42 -14.36 -11.87 1.35
C GLY A 42 -14.85 -13.26 0.94
N LEU A 43 -15.55 -13.97 1.82
CA LEU A 43 -16.31 -15.19 1.52
C LEU A 43 -17.79 -14.99 1.86
N GLU A 44 -18.36 -13.91 1.33
CA GLU A 44 -19.77 -13.55 1.56
C GLU A 44 -20.68 -14.71 1.13
N GLY A 45 -21.68 -15.02 1.97
CA GLY A 45 -22.61 -16.13 1.74
C GLY A 45 -22.12 -17.51 2.21
N ARG A 46 -20.86 -17.67 2.64
CA ARG A 46 -20.37 -18.91 3.26
C ARG A 46 -20.28 -18.76 4.78
N VAL A 47 -20.82 -19.74 5.49
CA VAL A 47 -20.70 -19.83 6.96
C VAL A 47 -19.62 -20.83 7.34
N PHE A 48 -18.82 -20.49 8.34
CA PHE A 48 -17.76 -21.34 8.89
C PHE A 48 -17.93 -21.50 10.40
N CYS A 49 -17.54 -22.65 10.93
CA CYS A 49 -17.35 -22.79 12.38
C CYS A 49 -16.12 -21.98 12.83
N ALA A 50 -16.08 -21.61 14.11
CA ALA A 50 -14.95 -20.87 14.69
C ALA A 50 -13.59 -21.51 14.40
N ALA A 51 -13.49 -22.85 14.53
CA ALA A 51 -12.26 -23.58 14.25
C ALA A 51 -11.83 -23.51 12.78
N CYS A 52 -12.75 -23.60 11.83
CA CYS A 52 -12.43 -23.50 10.40
C CYS A 52 -12.13 -22.06 9.99
N ALA A 53 -12.86 -21.07 10.53
CA ALA A 53 -12.65 -19.66 10.25
C ALA A 53 -11.29 -19.14 10.75
N ALA A 54 -10.76 -19.74 11.83
CA ALA A 54 -9.43 -19.44 12.35
C ALA A 54 -8.30 -20.01 11.48
N ARG A 55 -8.59 -20.91 10.54
CA ARG A 55 -7.53 -21.50 9.69
C ARG A 55 -7.10 -20.50 8.61
N PRO A 56 -5.78 -20.36 8.37
CA PRO A 56 -5.25 -19.39 7.39
C PRO A 56 -5.70 -19.70 5.96
N GLU A 57 -5.98 -20.97 5.65
CA GLU A 57 -6.53 -21.42 4.36
C GLU A 57 -7.96 -20.91 4.10
N VAL A 58 -8.70 -20.50 5.14
CA VAL A 58 -10.10 -20.03 5.04
C VAL A 58 -10.19 -18.52 5.22
N ASN A 59 -9.26 -17.95 5.98
CA ASN A 59 -9.11 -16.51 6.13
C ASN A 59 -7.81 -16.04 5.47
N TYR A 60 -7.84 -15.94 4.13
CA TYR A 60 -6.69 -15.49 3.36
C TYR A 60 -6.19 -14.09 3.76
N LEU A 61 -7.06 -13.21 4.27
CA LEU A 61 -6.66 -11.89 4.76
C LEU A 61 -5.85 -11.98 6.05
N GLU A 62 -6.18 -12.92 6.92
CA GLU A 62 -5.39 -13.20 8.13
C GLU A 62 -4.05 -13.84 7.79
N ALA A 63 -4.04 -14.81 6.85
CA ALA A 63 -2.79 -15.36 6.33
C ALA A 63 -1.90 -14.25 5.73
N PHE A 64 -2.50 -13.33 4.96
CA PHE A 64 -1.83 -12.16 4.39
C PHE A 64 -1.33 -11.17 5.48
N ARG A 65 -2.09 -10.97 6.55
CA ARG A 65 -1.67 -10.17 7.71
C ARG A 65 -0.43 -10.77 8.36
N LEU A 66 -0.47 -12.08 8.64
CA LEU A 66 0.63 -12.82 9.27
C LEU A 66 1.91 -12.82 8.42
N GLU A 67 1.80 -12.87 7.08
CA GLU A 67 2.95 -12.78 6.16
C GLU A 67 3.77 -11.49 6.38
N PHE A 68 3.10 -10.41 6.77
CA PHE A 68 3.71 -9.08 6.94
C PHE A 68 3.84 -8.64 8.40
N TRP A 69 3.36 -9.44 9.34
CA TRP A 69 3.32 -9.11 10.76
C TRP A 69 4.73 -8.98 11.34
N GLY A 70 5.09 -7.79 11.83
CA GLY A 70 6.43 -7.54 12.36
C GLY A 70 7.56 -7.51 11.32
N ARG A 71 7.26 -7.73 10.03
CA ARG A 71 8.26 -7.77 8.96
C ARG A 71 8.52 -6.36 8.45
N ARG A 72 9.80 -5.96 8.42
CA ARG A 72 10.23 -4.65 7.88
C ARG A 72 9.67 -4.42 6.48
N ASP A 73 9.13 -3.23 6.26
CA ASP A 73 8.55 -2.83 4.99
C ASP A 73 9.49 -1.88 4.23
N ARG A 74 9.03 -1.40 3.06
CA ARG A 74 9.81 -0.46 2.24
C ARG A 74 10.09 0.84 3.00
N TRP A 75 9.13 1.35 3.78
CA TRP A 75 9.30 2.57 4.55
C TRP A 75 10.33 2.42 5.67
N ALA A 76 10.34 1.29 6.39
CA ALA A 76 11.39 1.01 7.37
C ALA A 76 12.78 1.10 6.73
N TRP A 77 12.99 0.46 5.57
CA TRP A 77 14.26 0.55 4.85
C TRP A 77 14.59 1.97 4.37
N THR A 78 13.62 2.69 3.81
CA THR A 78 13.81 4.09 3.41
C THR A 78 14.22 4.97 4.60
N VAL A 79 13.52 4.86 5.72
CA VAL A 79 13.86 5.61 6.95
C VAL A 79 15.23 5.21 7.46
N GLY A 80 15.59 3.92 7.43
CA GLY A 80 16.93 3.45 7.81
C GLY A 80 18.05 4.05 6.95
N VAL A 81 17.88 4.06 5.62
CA VAL A 81 18.85 4.66 4.68
C VAL A 81 18.96 6.17 4.88
N VAL A 82 17.83 6.87 5.01
CA VAL A 82 17.82 8.33 5.28
C VAL A 82 18.50 8.62 6.63
N THR A 83 18.24 7.81 7.65
CA THR A 83 18.88 7.95 8.97
C THR A 83 20.39 7.81 8.86
N LEU A 84 20.88 6.81 8.13
CA LEU A 84 22.33 6.64 7.89
C LEU A 84 22.94 7.82 7.13
N ALA A 85 22.24 8.34 6.12
CA ALA A 85 22.70 9.52 5.38
C ALA A 85 22.77 10.76 6.28
N LEU A 86 21.76 10.98 7.13
CA LEU A 86 21.74 12.07 8.12
C LEU A 86 22.88 11.92 9.14
N CYS A 87 23.16 10.71 9.63
CA CYS A 87 24.33 10.44 10.47
C CYS A 87 25.64 10.85 9.77
N ALA A 88 25.83 10.40 8.52
CA ALA A 88 27.04 10.69 7.76
C ALA A 88 27.21 12.19 7.52
N LEU A 89 26.13 12.90 7.15
CA LEU A 89 26.15 14.35 6.97
C LEU A 89 26.47 15.07 8.29
N GLY A 90 25.84 14.66 9.40
CA GLY A 90 26.14 15.21 10.72
C GLY A 90 27.61 15.02 11.12
N LEU A 91 28.18 13.84 10.88
CA LEU A 91 29.60 13.56 11.13
C LEU A 91 30.53 14.41 10.25
N VAL A 92 30.24 14.52 8.95
CA VAL A 92 31.02 15.37 8.04
C VAL A 92 30.96 16.84 8.48
N SER A 93 29.78 17.33 8.87
CA SER A 93 29.64 18.68 9.41
C SER A 93 30.40 18.88 10.73
N ALA A 94 30.47 17.85 11.60
CA ALA A 94 31.23 17.92 12.85
C ALA A 94 32.74 18.12 12.64
N LEU A 95 33.27 17.59 11.53
CA LEU A 95 34.69 17.61 11.21
C LEU A 95 35.12 18.91 10.52
N ASP A 96 34.17 19.70 10.00
CA ASP A 96 34.47 20.97 9.36
C ASP A 96 34.64 22.10 10.40
N GLN A 97 35.90 22.33 10.79
CA GLN A 97 36.28 23.37 11.76
C GLN A 97 36.04 24.80 11.26
N ARG A 98 35.72 25.01 9.98
CA ARG A 98 35.62 26.34 9.37
C ARG A 98 34.21 26.93 9.38
N ALA A 99 33.19 26.16 9.76
CA ALA A 99 31.80 26.59 9.69
C ALA A 99 31.24 26.97 11.07
N PRO A 100 30.99 28.26 11.39
CA PRO A 100 30.18 28.64 12.56
C PRO A 100 28.74 28.06 12.50
N THR A 101 28.31 27.61 11.32
CA THR A 101 27.09 26.85 11.04
C THR A 101 27.22 25.34 11.30
N ALA A 102 28.42 24.79 11.56
CA ALA A 102 28.61 23.35 11.76
C ALA A 102 27.83 22.82 12.96
N LEU A 103 27.78 23.55 14.08
CA LEU A 103 27.03 23.13 15.26
C LEU A 103 25.51 23.13 15.00
N ARG A 104 25.01 24.11 14.23
CA ARG A 104 23.60 24.18 13.79
C ARG A 104 23.25 23.03 12.84
N LEU A 105 24.12 22.72 11.87
CA LEU A 105 23.91 21.61 10.93
C LEU A 105 24.03 20.24 11.63
N LEU A 106 25.00 20.09 12.54
CA LEU A 106 25.16 18.90 13.37
C LEU A 106 23.89 18.61 14.17
N PHE A 107 23.35 19.62 14.85
CA PHE A 107 22.10 19.46 15.61
C PHE A 107 20.93 19.11 14.68
N THR A 108 20.80 19.79 13.54
CA THR A 108 19.74 19.53 12.56
C THR A 108 19.76 18.10 12.03
N PHE A 109 20.96 17.56 11.72
CA PHE A 109 21.09 16.24 11.11
C PHE A 109 21.11 15.10 12.14
N LEU A 110 21.62 15.32 13.35
CA LEU A 110 21.73 14.24 14.35
C LEU A 110 20.48 14.10 15.22
N THR A 111 19.70 15.15 15.45
CA THR A 111 18.49 15.06 16.32
C THR A 111 17.46 14.03 15.81
N PRO A 112 17.21 13.88 14.50
CA PRO A 112 16.30 12.85 13.97
C PRO A 112 16.84 11.42 14.08
N VAL A 113 18.15 11.22 14.26
CA VAL A 113 18.80 9.91 14.16
C VAL A 113 18.27 8.90 15.18
N PRO A 114 18.16 9.20 16.49
CA PRO A 114 17.62 8.25 17.46
C PRO A 114 16.20 7.80 17.12
N VAL A 115 15.37 8.70 16.60
CA VAL A 115 14.01 8.39 16.15
C VAL A 115 14.04 7.45 14.96
N GLY A 116 14.88 7.75 13.96
CA GLY A 116 15.05 6.90 12.77
C GLY A 116 15.56 5.48 13.09
N VAL A 117 16.55 5.37 13.99
CA VAL A 117 17.06 4.08 14.46
C VAL A 117 15.98 3.31 15.23
N ALA A 118 15.28 3.97 16.17
CA ALA A 118 14.20 3.33 16.92
C ALA A 118 13.04 2.90 16.02
N PHE A 119 12.74 3.67 14.97
CA PHE A 119 11.74 3.33 13.95
C PHE A 119 12.15 2.08 13.17
N PHE A 120 13.40 2.02 12.70
CA PHE A 120 13.94 0.85 11.98
C PHE A 120 13.95 -0.44 12.82
N LEU A 121 14.14 -0.29 14.14
CA LEU A 121 14.08 -1.38 15.11
C LEU A 121 12.65 -1.77 15.51
N GLY A 122 11.62 -1.07 15.03
CA GLY A 122 10.22 -1.40 15.28
C GLY A 122 9.72 -1.00 16.67
N ARG A 123 10.31 0.03 17.30
CA ARG A 123 9.81 0.57 18.59
C ARG A 123 8.52 1.36 18.37
N SER A 124 7.44 1.01 19.08
CA SER A 124 6.10 1.58 18.87
C SER A 124 6.04 3.11 19.01
N TRP A 125 6.75 3.69 19.98
CA TRP A 125 6.80 5.14 20.20
C TRP A 125 7.45 5.89 19.01
N ALA A 126 8.38 5.25 18.29
CA ALA A 126 9.13 5.88 17.22
C ALA A 126 8.25 6.26 16.03
N ARG A 127 7.12 5.57 15.84
CA ARG A 127 6.14 5.89 14.79
C ARG A 127 5.43 7.22 15.03
N HIS A 128 5.20 7.58 16.29
CA HIS A 128 4.64 8.89 16.65
C HIS A 128 5.75 9.96 16.65
N ALA A 129 6.93 9.62 17.17
CA ALA A 129 8.07 10.52 17.15
C ALA A 129 8.47 10.93 15.72
N LEU A 130 8.39 10.02 14.74
CA LEU A 130 8.68 10.33 13.32
C LEU A 130 7.82 11.49 12.78
N VAL A 131 6.57 11.61 13.24
CA VAL A 131 5.66 12.71 12.85
C VAL A 131 5.96 13.97 13.64
N ALA A 132 6.36 13.84 14.90
CA ALA A 132 6.71 14.98 15.75
C ALA A 132 8.07 15.62 15.35
N THR A 133 9.03 14.83 14.86
CA THR A 133 10.40 15.29 14.59
C THR A 133 10.47 16.48 13.61
N PRO A 134 9.77 16.49 12.46
CA PRO A 134 9.78 17.63 11.55
C PRO A 134 9.23 18.93 12.14
N VAL A 135 8.44 18.86 13.23
CA VAL A 135 7.89 20.04 13.92
C VAL A 135 8.77 20.43 15.11
N ALA A 136 9.21 19.46 15.91
CA ALA A 136 10.02 19.70 17.10
C ALA A 136 11.42 20.21 16.74
N THR A 137 12.05 19.69 15.69
CA THR A 137 13.41 20.07 15.29
C THR A 137 13.53 21.57 14.97
N PRO A 138 12.71 22.17 14.07
CA PRO A 138 12.82 23.60 13.79
C PRO A 138 12.48 24.47 15.00
N VAL A 139 11.56 24.04 15.89
CA VAL A 139 11.25 24.78 17.13
C VAL A 139 12.44 24.79 18.08
N VAL A 140 13.05 23.64 18.34
CA VAL A 140 14.25 23.54 19.18
C VAL A 140 15.40 24.34 18.59
N MET A 141 15.60 24.28 17.27
CA MET A 141 16.59 25.09 16.57
C MET A 141 16.31 26.59 16.72
N ALA A 142 15.06 27.02 16.58
CA ALA A 142 14.68 28.42 16.73
C ALA A 142 14.94 28.95 18.15
N VAL A 143 14.67 28.13 19.17
CA VAL A 143 14.86 28.50 20.59
C VAL A 143 16.33 28.47 21.01
N LEU A 144 17.07 27.42 20.63
CA LEU A 144 18.45 27.22 21.12
C LEU A 144 19.49 27.99 20.33
N LEU A 145 19.26 28.20 19.04
CA LEU A 145 20.30 28.68 18.14
C LEU A 145 20.01 30.05 17.55
N GLU A 146 18.83 30.64 17.81
CA GLU A 146 18.41 31.97 17.35
C GLU A 146 18.76 32.23 15.87
N PRO A 147 17.84 31.93 14.93
CA PRO A 147 18.14 32.00 13.51
C PRO A 147 18.55 33.42 13.13
N SER A 148 19.70 33.55 12.48
CA SER A 148 20.33 34.85 12.20
C SER A 148 19.75 35.53 10.98
N SER A 149 19.04 34.79 10.12
CA SER A 149 18.48 35.31 8.87
C SER A 149 17.13 34.71 8.55
N ARG A 150 16.33 35.42 7.74
CA ARG A 150 15.07 34.92 7.19
C ARG A 150 15.28 33.71 6.27
N GLU A 151 16.43 33.63 5.62
CA GLU A 151 16.79 32.53 4.73
C GLU A 151 16.95 31.21 5.49
N GLU A 152 17.55 31.24 6.70
CA GLU A 152 17.68 30.07 7.57
C GLU A 152 16.30 29.53 7.98
N VAL A 153 15.39 30.42 8.39
CA VAL A 153 14.02 30.05 8.74
C VAL A 153 13.28 29.47 7.53
N ALA A 154 13.42 30.11 6.36
CA ALA A 154 12.80 29.63 5.13
C ALA A 154 13.30 28.24 4.74
N LEU A 155 14.61 27.99 4.82
CA LEU A 155 15.21 26.68 4.56
C LEU A 155 14.68 25.62 5.53
N MET A 156 14.62 25.93 6.83
CA MET A 156 14.05 25.01 7.83
C MET A 156 12.60 24.63 7.48
N MET A 157 11.77 25.61 7.09
CA MET A 157 10.38 25.35 6.72
C MET A 157 10.25 24.53 5.43
N VAL A 158 11.07 24.84 4.42
CA VAL A 158 11.10 24.10 3.14
C VAL A 158 11.52 22.65 3.34
N CYS A 159 12.38 22.35 4.31
CA CYS A 159 12.73 20.97 4.67
C CYS A 159 11.69 20.29 5.57
N ALA A 160 11.17 21.01 6.57
CA ALA A 160 10.25 20.48 7.58
C ALA A 160 8.90 20.08 6.99
N VAL A 161 8.33 20.90 6.09
CA VAL A 161 6.98 20.66 5.55
C VAL A 161 6.91 19.37 4.73
N PRO A 162 7.78 19.12 3.73
CA PRO A 162 7.79 17.85 3.01
C PRO A 162 8.09 16.65 3.92
N ALA A 163 9.02 16.82 4.88
CA ALA A 163 9.34 15.76 5.84
C ALA A 163 8.12 15.38 6.69
N LEU A 164 7.33 16.37 7.14
CA LEU A 164 6.08 16.14 7.87
C LEU A 164 5.05 15.42 7.01
N ILE A 165 4.85 15.84 5.76
CA ILE A 165 3.92 15.18 4.84
C ILE A 165 4.32 13.71 4.64
N ILE A 166 5.60 13.45 4.39
CA ILE A 166 6.13 12.08 4.24
C ILE A 166 5.93 11.29 5.53
N ALA A 167 6.20 11.87 6.70
CA ALA A 167 6.00 11.21 7.98
C ALA A 167 4.52 10.84 8.21
N ILE A 168 3.57 11.71 7.85
CA ILE A 168 2.13 11.43 7.93
C ILE A 168 1.73 10.31 6.97
N VAL A 169 2.28 10.29 5.75
CA VAL A 169 2.04 9.21 4.79
C VAL A 169 2.58 7.87 5.32
N ILE A 170 3.81 7.85 5.85
CA ILE A 170 4.39 6.66 6.47
C ILE A 170 3.55 6.21 7.67
N HIS A 171 3.11 7.15 8.50
CA HIS A 171 2.28 6.86 9.66
C HIS A 171 0.96 6.22 9.23
N SER A 172 0.24 6.82 8.28
CA SER A 172 -1.06 6.31 7.82
C SER A 172 -0.98 5.03 6.98
N ASP A 173 0.22 4.64 6.51
CA ASP A 173 0.41 3.45 5.67
C ASP A 173 0.09 2.14 6.43
N VAL A 174 -0.81 1.35 5.84
CA VAL A 174 -1.28 0.08 6.41
C VAL A 174 -0.16 -0.96 6.52
N ARG A 175 0.77 -1.00 5.55
CA ARG A 175 1.88 -1.96 5.60
C ARG A 175 2.85 -1.60 6.72
N ASN A 176 3.05 -0.30 6.97
CA ASN A 176 3.86 0.18 8.08
C ASN A 176 3.21 -0.16 9.43
N GLN A 177 1.88 -0.02 9.56
CA GLN A 177 1.14 -0.46 10.75
C GLN A 177 1.37 -1.95 11.07
N LEU A 178 1.34 -2.82 10.05
CA LEU A 178 1.64 -4.25 10.21
C LEU A 178 3.09 -4.53 10.65
N PHE A 179 4.05 -3.71 10.22
CA PHE A 179 5.44 -3.81 10.70
C PHE A 179 5.52 -3.51 12.21
N PHE A 180 4.77 -2.52 12.71
CA PHE A 180 4.69 -2.21 14.14
C PHE A 180 3.71 -3.10 14.92
N ARG A 181 3.17 -4.16 14.31
CA ARG A 181 2.21 -5.08 14.95
C ARG A 181 0.97 -4.38 15.50
N LEU A 182 0.51 -3.34 14.81
CA LEU A 182 -0.75 -2.67 15.12
C LEU A 182 -1.90 -3.41 14.45
N ASP A 183 -3.06 -3.42 15.12
CA ASP A 183 -4.27 -3.98 14.55
C ASP A 183 -4.76 -3.13 13.37
N VAL A 184 -5.17 -3.83 12.31
CA VAL A 184 -5.62 -3.22 11.06
C VAL A 184 -7.01 -3.77 10.75
N THR A 185 -7.90 -2.88 10.32
CA THR A 185 -9.27 -3.29 9.97
C THR A 185 -9.29 -4.25 8.77
N PRO A 186 -10.25 -5.18 8.69
CA PRO A 186 -10.37 -6.09 7.54
C PRO A 186 -10.48 -5.35 6.19
N GLY A 187 -11.12 -4.17 6.17
CA GLY A 187 -11.23 -3.33 4.98
C GLY A 187 -9.88 -2.79 4.49
N GLN A 188 -9.05 -2.30 5.41
CA GLN A 188 -7.68 -1.84 5.10
C GLN A 188 -6.78 -3.00 4.63
N LEU A 189 -6.89 -4.18 5.25
CA LEU A 189 -6.18 -5.38 4.80
C LEU A 189 -6.62 -5.79 3.39
N LYS A 190 -7.93 -5.82 3.12
CA LYS A 190 -8.47 -6.10 1.77
C LYS A 190 -8.00 -5.06 0.75
N ALA A 191 -7.91 -3.78 1.12
CA ALA A 191 -7.35 -2.73 0.27
C ALA A 191 -5.86 -2.96 -0.03
N LEU A 192 -5.05 -3.30 0.97
CA LEU A 192 -3.64 -3.61 0.80
C LEU A 192 -3.42 -4.88 -0.05
N TRP A 193 -4.22 -5.92 0.19
CA TRP A 193 -4.24 -7.15 -0.61
C TRP A 193 -4.60 -6.85 -2.07
N ASN A 194 -5.61 -6.00 -2.29
CA ASN A 194 -6.00 -5.55 -3.61
C ASN A 194 -4.88 -4.83 -4.36
N VAL A 195 -4.03 -4.11 -3.63
CA VAL A 195 -2.90 -3.37 -4.20
C VAL A 195 -1.72 -4.29 -4.54
N ARG A 196 -1.45 -5.32 -3.73
CA ARG A 196 -0.22 -6.13 -3.83
C ARG A 196 -0.39 -7.50 -4.47
N ARG A 197 -1.55 -8.14 -4.31
CA ARG A 197 -1.79 -9.54 -4.69
C ARG A 197 -2.94 -9.70 -5.67
N ASN A 198 -3.99 -8.88 -5.56
CA ASN A 198 -5.12 -8.98 -6.48
C ASN A 198 -4.77 -8.43 -7.87
N ASN A 199 -4.46 -9.34 -8.79
CA ASN A 199 -4.24 -9.04 -10.21
C ASN A 199 -3.35 -7.79 -10.46
N PRO A 200 -2.08 -7.79 -10.00
CA PRO A 200 -1.20 -6.61 -10.13
C PRO A 200 -1.00 -6.18 -11.58
N LEU A 201 -1.13 -7.12 -12.54
CA LEU A 201 -1.05 -6.83 -13.97
C LEU A 201 -2.17 -5.88 -14.43
N ALA A 202 -3.38 -5.96 -13.86
CA ALA A 202 -4.47 -5.03 -14.20
C ALA A 202 -4.11 -3.58 -13.84
N ARG A 203 -3.45 -3.39 -12.69
CA ARG A 203 -2.95 -2.08 -12.27
C ARG A 203 -1.82 -1.59 -13.17
N HIS A 204 -0.85 -2.45 -13.49
CA HIS A 204 0.22 -2.10 -14.42
C HIS A 204 -0.32 -1.75 -15.80
N ALA A 205 -1.31 -2.49 -16.31
CA ALA A 205 -1.99 -2.18 -17.56
C ALA A 205 -2.60 -0.79 -17.55
N LEU A 206 -3.30 -0.42 -16.47
CA LEU A 206 -3.86 0.93 -16.31
C LEU A 206 -2.76 2.01 -16.26
N SER A 207 -1.69 1.79 -15.49
CA SER A 207 -0.56 2.72 -15.40
C SER A 207 0.15 2.89 -16.74
N PHE A 208 0.39 1.80 -17.48
CA PHE A 208 0.95 1.87 -18.84
C PHE A 208 -0.02 2.52 -19.82
N GLY A 209 -1.33 2.30 -19.68
CA GLY A 209 -2.34 2.96 -20.52
C GLY A 209 -2.32 4.48 -20.34
N LEU A 210 -2.27 4.96 -19.09
CA LEU A 210 -2.12 6.39 -18.78
C LEU A 210 -0.76 6.93 -19.27
N GLY A 211 0.33 6.19 -19.07
CA GLY A 211 1.65 6.55 -19.59
C GLY A 211 1.71 6.57 -21.11
N GLY A 212 0.93 5.71 -21.78
CA GLY A 212 0.83 5.56 -23.24
C GLY A 212 0.38 6.83 -23.94
N VAL A 213 -0.44 7.65 -23.27
CA VAL A 213 -0.88 8.96 -23.77
C VAL A 213 0.32 9.88 -24.00
N PHE A 214 1.32 9.83 -23.12
CA PHE A 214 2.50 10.67 -23.18
C PHE A 214 3.68 10.03 -23.92
N MET A 215 3.78 8.70 -23.89
CA MET A 215 4.88 7.95 -24.51
C MET A 215 4.34 6.71 -25.25
N PRO A 216 4.47 6.63 -26.59
CA PRO A 216 3.84 5.58 -27.40
C PRO A 216 4.28 4.17 -27.03
N VAL A 217 5.50 4.00 -26.50
CA VAL A 217 6.05 2.68 -26.12
C VAL A 217 5.25 1.98 -25.02
N PHE A 218 4.54 2.72 -24.16
CA PHE A 218 3.75 2.10 -23.08
C PHE A 218 2.38 1.59 -23.56
N ALA A 219 1.87 2.10 -24.67
CA ALA A 219 0.57 1.72 -25.19
C ALA A 219 0.45 0.21 -25.55
N PRO A 220 1.40 -0.44 -26.28
CA PRO A 220 1.32 -1.88 -26.52
C PRO A 220 1.49 -2.71 -25.24
N LEU A 221 2.34 -2.25 -24.30
CA LEU A 221 2.49 -2.91 -22.99
C LEU A 221 1.18 -2.87 -22.19
N ALA A 222 0.46 -1.75 -22.25
CA ALA A 222 -0.86 -1.60 -21.62
C ALA A 222 -1.87 -2.63 -22.16
N VAL A 223 -1.93 -2.80 -23.49
CA VAL A 223 -2.84 -3.77 -24.14
C VAL A 223 -2.47 -5.20 -23.77
N LEU A 224 -1.19 -5.57 -23.84
CA LEU A 224 -0.72 -6.92 -23.50
C LEU A 224 -0.96 -7.25 -22.03
N CYS A 225 -0.51 -6.39 -21.11
CA CYS A 225 -0.73 -6.59 -19.68
C CYS A 225 -2.23 -6.61 -19.35
N GLY A 226 -3.02 -5.76 -19.98
CA GLY A 226 -4.46 -5.69 -19.79
C GLY A 226 -5.18 -6.94 -20.26
N ALA A 227 -4.83 -7.47 -21.43
CA ALA A 227 -5.42 -8.71 -21.95
C ALA A 227 -5.08 -9.92 -21.07
N VAL A 228 -3.82 -10.05 -20.64
CA VAL A 228 -3.40 -11.11 -19.70
C VAL A 228 -4.10 -10.96 -18.35
N ALA A 229 -4.20 -9.74 -17.84
CA ALA A 229 -4.87 -9.45 -16.58
C ALA A 229 -6.36 -9.75 -16.63
N TRP A 230 -7.05 -9.42 -17.73
CA TRP A 230 -8.48 -9.68 -17.91
C TRP A 230 -8.77 -11.19 -17.93
N ARG A 231 -7.93 -11.98 -18.61
CA ARG A 231 -8.07 -13.46 -18.63
C ARG A 231 -7.86 -14.13 -17.28
N ARG A 232 -7.19 -13.46 -16.34
CA ARG A 232 -6.96 -13.97 -14.98
C ARG A 232 -8.09 -13.61 -14.00
N VAL A 233 -9.06 -12.80 -14.41
CA VAL A 233 -10.19 -12.44 -13.55
C VAL A 233 -11.05 -13.68 -13.35
N ASP A 234 -11.18 -14.08 -12.10
CA ASP A 234 -11.99 -15.21 -11.68
C ASP A 234 -12.64 -14.86 -10.33
N PRO A 235 -13.94 -14.50 -10.32
CA PRO A 235 -14.64 -14.16 -9.09
C PRO A 235 -14.90 -15.39 -8.20
N GLU A 236 -14.84 -16.60 -8.75
CA GLU A 236 -15.09 -17.85 -8.02
C GLU A 236 -13.80 -18.45 -7.43
N ALA A 237 -12.64 -18.03 -7.93
CA ALA A 237 -11.34 -18.39 -7.37
C ALA A 237 -11.25 -18.05 -5.87
N TYR A 238 -10.41 -18.80 -5.15
CA TYR A 238 -10.14 -18.56 -3.74
C TYR A 238 -8.64 -18.32 -3.51
N PRO A 239 -8.22 -17.08 -3.14
CA PRO A 239 -9.02 -15.86 -2.98
C PRO A 239 -9.55 -15.30 -4.32
N PRO A 240 -10.65 -14.52 -4.31
CA PRO A 240 -11.32 -14.05 -5.53
C PRO A 240 -10.43 -13.08 -6.31
N ILE A 241 -10.14 -13.40 -7.58
CA ILE A 241 -9.28 -12.59 -8.44
C ILE A 241 -10.14 -11.60 -9.21
N GLY A 242 -10.06 -10.33 -8.83
CA GLY A 242 -10.89 -9.26 -9.38
C GLY A 242 -10.16 -8.30 -10.32
N ARG A 243 -10.64 -7.04 -10.34
CA ARG A 243 -10.05 -5.90 -11.06
C ARG A 243 -10.16 -5.94 -12.59
N GLY A 244 -11.13 -6.67 -13.12
CA GLY A 244 -11.46 -6.65 -14.56
C GLY A 244 -11.59 -5.22 -15.09
N GLY A 245 -12.37 -4.35 -14.45
CA GLY A 245 -12.54 -2.96 -14.90
C GLY A 245 -11.23 -2.17 -15.09
N GLN A 246 -10.21 -2.40 -14.26
CA GLN A 246 -8.89 -1.75 -14.45
C GLN A 246 -8.12 -2.33 -15.63
N ALA A 247 -8.19 -3.65 -15.83
CA ALA A 247 -7.58 -4.30 -16.98
C ALA A 247 -8.21 -3.82 -18.30
N LEU A 248 -9.55 -3.73 -18.37
CA LEU A 248 -10.26 -3.20 -19.54
C LEU A 248 -9.93 -1.72 -19.77
N ALA A 249 -9.92 -0.89 -18.73
CA ALA A 249 -9.53 0.51 -18.85
C ALA A 249 -8.10 0.65 -19.40
N GLY A 250 -7.16 -0.19 -18.93
CA GLY A 250 -5.80 -0.25 -19.47
C GLY A 250 -5.75 -0.63 -20.96
N ILE A 251 -6.53 -1.63 -21.39
CA ILE A 251 -6.63 -2.02 -22.82
C ILE A 251 -7.18 -0.84 -23.64
N VAL A 252 -8.29 -0.25 -23.21
CA VAL A 252 -8.96 0.85 -23.93
C VAL A 252 -8.02 2.05 -24.07
N LEU A 253 -7.36 2.47 -22.98
CA LEU A 253 -6.39 3.55 -23.01
C LEU A 253 -5.18 3.22 -23.88
N GLY A 254 -4.70 1.98 -23.84
CA GLY A 254 -3.60 1.51 -24.70
C GLY A 254 -3.95 1.58 -26.19
N VAL A 255 -5.12 1.07 -26.60
CA VAL A 255 -5.59 1.13 -27.99
C VAL A 255 -5.80 2.58 -28.42
N ALA A 256 -6.46 3.41 -27.60
CA ALA A 256 -6.67 4.82 -27.90
C ALA A 256 -5.33 5.56 -28.08
N SER A 257 -4.34 5.28 -27.22
CA SER A 257 -3.00 5.86 -27.32
C SER A 257 -2.27 5.41 -28.59
N LEU A 258 -2.38 4.13 -28.99
CA LEU A 258 -1.81 3.64 -30.25
C LEU A 258 -2.41 4.35 -31.46
N LEU A 259 -3.72 4.54 -31.48
CA LEU A 259 -4.40 5.25 -32.57
C LEU A 259 -3.99 6.73 -32.62
N LEU A 260 -3.93 7.40 -31.47
CA LEU A 260 -3.48 8.78 -31.36
C LEU A 260 -2.07 8.96 -31.91
N TRP A 261 -1.11 8.17 -31.43
CA TRP A 261 0.28 8.25 -31.86
C TRP A 261 0.47 7.80 -33.31
N GLY A 262 -0.31 6.82 -33.78
CA GLY A 262 -0.35 6.44 -35.19
C GLY A 262 -0.76 7.63 -36.07
N PHE A 263 -1.81 8.36 -35.69
CA PHE A 263 -2.25 9.56 -36.40
C PHE A 263 -1.19 10.69 -36.38
N VAL A 264 -0.56 10.92 -35.23
CA VAL A 264 0.53 11.92 -35.09
C VAL A 264 1.72 11.55 -35.98
N LEU A 265 2.15 10.29 -35.96
CA LEU A 265 3.28 9.80 -36.77
C LEU A 265 2.96 9.87 -38.27
N LEU A 266 1.77 9.47 -38.69
CA LEU A 266 1.33 9.57 -40.10
C LEU A 266 1.29 11.04 -40.56
N SER A 267 0.77 11.94 -39.72
CA SER A 267 0.72 13.38 -40.02
C SER A 267 2.11 14.00 -40.10
N PHE A 268 3.02 13.56 -39.23
CA PHE A 268 4.41 13.98 -39.27
C PHE A 268 5.11 13.48 -40.54
N LEU A 269 4.93 12.20 -40.87
CA LEU A 269 5.53 11.57 -42.05
C LEU A 269 5.01 12.20 -43.36
N SER A 270 3.71 12.49 -43.45
CA SER A 270 3.12 13.12 -44.64
C SER A 270 3.62 14.55 -44.87
N ARG A 271 3.84 15.32 -43.80
CA ARG A 271 4.48 16.65 -43.87
C ARG A 271 5.94 16.55 -44.28
N PHE A 272 6.67 15.62 -43.70
CA PHE A 272 8.08 15.39 -44.03
C PHE A 272 8.26 15.01 -45.51
N LEU A 273 7.46 14.06 -46.00
CA LEU A 273 7.50 13.64 -47.40
C LEU A 273 7.08 14.76 -48.36
N SER A 274 6.04 15.52 -48.05
CA SER A 274 5.61 16.66 -48.88
C SER A 274 6.69 17.75 -48.96
N GLY A 275 7.39 18.03 -47.86
CA GLY A 275 8.48 19.01 -47.84
C GLY A 275 9.70 18.61 -48.69
N VAL A 276 9.98 17.31 -48.80
CA VAL A 276 11.09 16.80 -49.63
C VAL A 276 10.81 16.92 -51.14
N VAL A 277 9.53 16.88 -51.55
CA VAL A 277 9.15 16.94 -52.98
C VAL A 277 9.27 18.34 -53.56
N VAL A 278 9.20 19.40 -52.75
CA VAL A 278 9.20 20.80 -53.23
C VAL A 278 10.63 21.35 -53.47
N HIS A 279 11.67 20.64 -53.03
CA HIS A 279 13.08 21.06 -53.15
C HIS A 279 13.89 20.26 -54.19
N LYS A 280 13.24 19.62 -55.16
CA LYS A 280 13.89 19.05 -56.36
C LYS A 280 13.42 19.78 -57.60
#